data_AF-L0HKC5-F1
#
_entry.id   AF-L0HKC5-F1
#
_cell.length_a   1.000
_cell.length_b   1.000
_cell.length_c   1.000
_cell.angle_alpha   90.00
_cell.angle_beta   90.00
_cell.angle_gamma   90.00
#
_symmetry.space_group_name_H-M   'P 1'
#
loop_
_entity.id
_entity.type
_entity.pdbx_description
1 polymer ?
#
loop_
_entity_poly.entity_id
_entity_poly.type
_entity_poly.pdbx_seq_one_letter_code
_entity_poly.pdbx_strand_id
1 'polypeptide(L)'
;MMRTRYGFILCLTLLALAGCAGVAAAAPAEAGQADTIQPYNGVIGPGNSLYGLKLAFEDLDESFTVNQSERLQKQIRHADLRLAELKRELSENKTDTADIALEHYRLKINQTADILEPVPVNGTGPVPEIDETGLLHAREMIAKHQRVLGDLIQSHPNNTGLERAYNNSVRLEQKFENKIQNIRTVQQQARQNLSLRPDLQDNQTPQTPGPADENALKDRNKFTGNTTQNKDRNELGINQSPGDLNRRQADSATGREQQGQNGQQTNTGNHKDAAGDNQQITPDQTQNTRTNNNNPKPVETINKNANGNGNGNTRPAGR
;
A
#
# COMPACT_ATOMS: atom_id res chain seq x y z
N MET A 1 -0.98 41.24 -25.66
CA MET A 1 -1.14 39.84 -25.17
C MET A 1 -0.08 39.56 -24.10
N MET A 2 -0.35 39.79 -22.81
CA MET A 2 0.64 39.57 -21.72
C MET A 2 0.00 39.46 -20.32
N ARG A 3 -1.27 39.03 -20.19
CA ARG A 3 -2.02 39.09 -18.91
C ARG A 3 -2.35 37.75 -18.24
N THR A 4 -2.04 36.60 -18.84
CA THR A 4 -2.42 35.29 -18.29
C THR A 4 -1.34 34.60 -17.44
N ARG A 5 -0.08 35.05 -17.45
CA ARG A 5 1.01 34.38 -16.71
C ARG A 5 1.09 34.75 -15.22
N TYR A 6 0.61 35.94 -14.84
CA TYR A 6 0.63 36.38 -13.43
C TYR A 6 -0.46 35.74 -12.58
N GLY A 7 -1.61 35.38 -13.16
CA GLY A 7 -2.70 34.74 -12.43
C GLY A 7 -2.33 33.35 -11.90
N PHE A 8 -1.56 32.58 -12.67
CA PHE A 8 -1.17 31.22 -12.27
C PHE A 8 -0.16 31.22 -11.11
N ILE A 9 0.78 32.18 -11.11
CA ILE A 9 1.77 32.35 -10.04
C ILE A 9 1.10 32.85 -8.75
N LEU A 10 0.11 33.74 -8.85
CA LEU A 10 -0.65 34.21 -7.69
C LEU A 10 -1.50 33.10 -7.06
N CYS A 11 -2.09 32.22 -7.89
CA CYS A 11 -2.88 31.08 -7.41
C CYS A 11 -2.00 30.04 -6.69
N LEU A 12 -0.81 29.74 -7.24
CA LEU A 12 0.15 28.83 -6.59
C LEU A 12 0.71 29.38 -5.27
N THR A 13 0.95 30.69 -5.19
CA THR A 13 1.44 31.32 -3.95
C THR A 13 0.37 31.42 -2.87
N LEU A 14 -0.90 31.67 -3.23
CA LEU A 14 -2.02 31.60 -2.28
C LEU A 14 -2.28 30.16 -1.79
N LEU A 15 -2.13 29.15 -2.66
CA LEU A 15 -2.26 27.74 -2.27
C LEU A 15 -1.12 27.32 -1.31
N ALA A 16 0.11 27.80 -1.54
CA ALA A 16 1.24 27.54 -0.66
C ALA A 16 1.09 28.22 0.72
N LEU A 17 0.51 29.43 0.77
CA LEU A 17 0.32 30.16 2.03
C LEU A 17 -0.83 29.61 2.88
N ALA A 18 -1.84 28.99 2.26
CA ALA A 18 -2.94 28.33 2.96
C ALA A 18 -2.57 26.96 3.56
N GLY A 19 -1.41 26.40 3.21
CA GLY A 19 -0.95 25.09 3.71
C GLY A 19 -0.28 25.10 5.09
N CYS A 20 -0.02 26.26 5.70
CA CYS A 20 0.75 26.35 6.95
C CYS A 20 -0.10 26.25 8.24
N ALA A 21 -1.42 26.23 8.15
CA ALA A 21 -2.31 26.17 9.32
C ALA A 21 -2.91 24.77 9.48
N GLY A 22 -2.10 23.80 9.88
CA GLY A 22 -2.56 22.43 10.04
C GLY A 22 -1.53 21.47 10.58
N VAL A 23 -0.72 21.91 11.56
CA VAL A 23 0.05 20.96 12.37
C VAL A 23 -0.97 20.25 13.28
N ALA A 24 -1.60 19.21 12.75
CA ALA A 24 -2.27 18.23 13.61
C ALA A 24 -1.16 17.66 14.50
N ALA A 25 -1.16 18.08 15.76
CA ALA A 25 -0.29 17.49 16.78
C ALA A 25 -0.58 15.98 16.78
N ALA A 26 0.33 15.21 16.19
CA ALA A 26 0.41 13.79 16.44
C ALA A 26 0.70 13.68 17.94
N ALA A 27 -0.35 13.41 18.71
CA ALA A 27 -0.22 13.19 20.14
C ALA A 27 0.87 12.12 20.36
N PRO A 28 1.78 12.33 21.33
CA PRO A 28 2.79 11.35 21.65
C PRO A 28 2.08 10.03 21.94
N ALA A 29 2.48 8.97 21.23
CA ALA A 29 1.96 7.64 21.45
C ALA A 29 2.13 7.27 22.92
N GLU A 30 1.05 7.34 23.70
CA GLU A 30 1.04 6.89 25.07
C GLU A 30 1.34 5.39 25.08
N ALA A 31 2.55 5.05 25.49
CA ALA A 31 3.03 3.69 25.69
C ALA A 31 2.22 3.05 26.83
N GLY A 32 1.08 2.47 26.50
CA GLY A 32 0.21 1.80 27.48
C GLY A 32 -1.26 1.70 27.07
N GLN A 33 -1.69 2.48 26.08
CA GLN A 33 -3.07 2.40 25.58
C GLN A 33 -3.19 1.32 24.50
N ALA A 34 -4.20 0.47 24.70
CA ALA A 34 -4.44 -0.79 24.02
C ALA A 34 -4.03 -0.81 22.54
N ASP A 35 -3.42 -1.94 22.17
CA ASP A 35 -2.88 -2.44 20.90
C ASP A 35 -3.85 -2.33 19.68
N THR A 36 -4.57 -1.22 19.58
CA THR A 36 -5.82 -1.04 18.85
C THR A 36 -5.74 0.25 18.04
N ILE A 37 -5.85 0.13 16.73
CA ILE A 37 -5.95 1.28 15.81
C ILE A 37 -7.18 2.10 16.18
N GLN A 38 -6.99 3.37 16.55
CA GLN A 38 -8.10 4.25 16.92
C GLN A 38 -8.91 4.64 15.68
N PRO A 39 -10.25 4.81 15.80
CA PRO A 39 -11.05 5.38 14.72
C PRO A 39 -10.49 6.74 14.28
N TYR A 40 -10.47 6.98 12.99
CA TYR A 40 -9.99 8.24 12.43
C TYR A 40 -10.93 9.39 12.82
N ASN A 41 -10.38 10.54 13.24
CA ASN A 41 -11.17 11.71 13.65
C ASN A 41 -10.95 12.93 12.74
N GLY A 42 -10.29 12.75 11.58
CA GLY A 42 -10.03 13.86 10.66
C GLY A 42 -11.22 14.19 9.76
N VAL A 43 -11.27 15.45 9.31
CA VAL A 43 -12.35 15.98 8.45
C VAL A 43 -12.31 15.48 6.99
N ILE A 44 -11.16 14.97 6.54
CA ILE A 44 -10.97 14.41 5.20
C ILE A 44 -10.92 12.88 5.34
N GLY A 45 -12.07 12.24 5.17
CA GLY A 45 -12.23 10.78 5.09
C GLY A 45 -12.84 10.33 3.75
N PRO A 46 -13.08 9.04 3.55
CA PRO A 46 -13.54 8.45 2.28
C PRO A 46 -14.78 9.11 1.65
N GLY A 47 -15.70 9.65 2.46
CA GLY A 47 -16.87 10.37 1.97
C GLY A 47 -16.64 11.82 1.55
N ASN A 48 -15.42 12.35 1.65
CA ASN A 48 -15.09 13.74 1.34
C ASN A 48 -14.56 13.87 -0.12
N SER A 49 -14.94 14.92 -0.84
CA SER A 49 -14.47 15.16 -2.21
C SER A 49 -12.96 15.40 -2.32
N LEU A 50 -12.32 15.87 -1.24
CA LEU A 50 -10.87 16.07 -1.15
C LEU A 50 -10.11 14.79 -0.77
N TYR A 51 -10.81 13.67 -0.56
CA TYR A 51 -10.18 12.41 -0.19
C TYR A 51 -9.21 11.89 -1.26
N GLY A 52 -9.57 12.04 -2.55
CA GLY A 52 -8.65 11.70 -3.65
C GLY A 52 -7.37 12.52 -3.63
N LEU A 53 -7.44 13.80 -3.23
CA LEU A 53 -6.26 14.66 -3.08
C LEU A 53 -5.38 14.22 -1.90
N LYS A 54 -5.99 13.79 -0.78
CA LYS A 54 -5.27 13.19 0.35
C LYS A 54 -4.46 11.98 -0.10
N LEU A 55 -5.08 11.05 -0.83
CA LEU A 55 -4.41 9.86 -1.37
C LEU A 55 -3.28 10.23 -2.33
N ALA A 56 -3.50 11.20 -3.21
CA ALA A 56 -2.48 11.65 -4.16
C ALA A 56 -1.24 12.24 -3.45
N PHE A 57 -1.42 12.99 -2.36
CA PHE A 57 -0.31 13.50 -1.57
C PHE A 57 0.44 12.40 -0.82
N GLU A 58 -0.26 11.39 -0.32
CA GLU A 58 0.37 10.22 0.31
C GLU A 58 1.21 9.41 -0.70
N ASP A 59 0.67 9.15 -1.89
CA ASP A 59 1.39 8.47 -2.97
C ASP A 59 2.60 9.29 -3.43
N LEU A 60 2.47 10.62 -3.47
CA LEU A 60 3.56 11.52 -3.81
C LEU A 60 4.66 11.50 -2.75
N ASP A 61 4.31 11.56 -1.47
CA ASP A 61 5.28 11.44 -0.36
C ASP A 61 6.02 10.09 -0.38
N GLU A 62 5.33 9.00 -0.67
CA GLU A 62 5.95 7.68 -0.86
C GLU A 62 6.91 7.67 -2.07
N SER A 63 6.53 8.29 -3.18
CA SER A 63 7.32 8.31 -4.42
C SER A 63 8.66 9.05 -4.28
N PHE A 64 8.71 10.07 -3.40
CA PHE A 64 9.94 10.80 -3.09
C PHE A 64 10.80 10.12 -2.02
N THR A 65 10.36 8.98 -1.48
CA THR A 65 11.10 8.23 -0.47
C THR A 65 12.07 7.25 -1.13
N VAL A 66 13.34 7.66 -1.22
CA VAL A 66 14.41 6.86 -1.87
C VAL A 66 14.76 5.62 -1.04
N ASN A 67 14.68 5.72 0.29
CA ASN A 67 14.97 4.61 1.19
C ASN A 67 13.81 3.60 1.20
N GLN A 68 14.11 2.33 0.90
CA GLN A 68 13.09 1.27 0.82
C GLN A 68 12.45 0.94 2.17
N SER A 69 13.21 0.92 3.25
CA SER A 69 12.69 0.71 4.60
C SER A 69 11.77 1.86 5.04
N GLU A 70 12.15 3.10 4.75
CA GLU A 70 11.31 4.26 5.05
C GLU A 70 10.02 4.23 4.23
N ARG A 71 10.12 3.89 2.93
CA ARG A 71 8.96 3.76 2.04
C ARG A 71 8.01 2.66 2.53
N LEU A 72 8.57 1.52 2.94
CA LEU A 72 7.83 0.41 3.54
C LEU A 72 7.06 0.87 4.79
N GLN A 73 7.73 1.58 5.70
CA GLN A 73 7.08 2.11 6.91
C GLN A 73 5.97 3.12 6.57
N LYS A 74 6.18 4.00 5.59
CA LYS A 74 5.14 4.95 5.13
C LYS A 74 3.90 4.22 4.62
N GLN A 75 4.08 3.21 3.77
CA GLN A 75 2.96 2.43 3.23
C GLN A 75 2.15 1.72 4.33
N ILE A 76 2.82 1.17 5.34
CA ILE A 76 2.17 0.53 6.48
C ILE A 76 1.40 1.55 7.31
N ARG A 77 1.98 2.73 7.57
CA ARG A 77 1.26 3.83 8.25
C ARG A 77 0.03 4.30 7.47
N HIS A 78 0.11 4.34 6.14
CA HIS A 78 -1.06 4.68 5.33
C HIS A 78 -2.11 3.56 5.37
N ALA A 79 -1.71 2.29 5.43
CA ALA A 79 -2.63 1.17 5.66
C ALA A 79 -3.29 1.24 7.05
N ASP A 80 -2.55 1.58 8.11
CA ASP A 80 -3.12 1.86 9.44
C ASP A 80 -4.20 2.94 9.37
N LEU A 81 -3.91 4.02 8.64
CA LEU A 81 -4.83 5.13 8.45
C LEU A 81 -6.11 4.69 7.72
N ARG A 82 -6.00 3.81 6.71
CA ARG A 82 -7.18 3.25 6.03
C ARG A 82 -8.02 2.38 6.97
N LEU A 83 -7.40 1.60 7.86
CA LEU A 83 -8.14 0.84 8.87
C LEU A 83 -8.82 1.75 9.91
N ALA A 84 -8.16 2.84 10.31
CA ALA A 84 -8.76 3.85 11.19
C ALA A 84 -9.99 4.51 10.54
N GLU A 85 -9.91 4.84 9.24
CA GLU A 85 -11.03 5.36 8.45
C GLU A 85 -12.15 4.33 8.34
N LEU A 86 -11.83 3.08 7.98
CA LEU A 86 -12.77 1.97 7.92
C LEU A 86 -13.55 1.80 9.23
N LYS A 87 -12.86 1.78 10.37
CA LYS A 87 -13.50 1.68 11.70
C LYS A 87 -14.49 2.81 11.93
N ARG A 88 -14.11 4.03 11.58
CA ARG A 88 -14.97 5.22 11.70
C ARG A 88 -16.23 5.08 10.84
N GLU A 89 -16.07 4.78 9.56
CA GLU A 89 -17.20 4.66 8.62
C GLU A 89 -18.18 3.55 9.04
N LEU A 90 -17.65 2.39 9.47
CA LEU A 90 -18.47 1.29 9.99
C LEU A 90 -19.22 1.70 11.27
N SER A 91 -18.57 2.41 12.19
CA SER A 91 -19.23 2.91 13.41
C SER A 91 -20.33 3.95 13.14
N GLU A 92 -20.25 4.65 12.01
CA GLU A 92 -21.26 5.61 11.54
C GLU A 92 -22.32 4.95 10.63
N ASN A 93 -22.26 3.63 10.43
CA ASN A 93 -23.12 2.85 9.52
C ASN A 93 -23.07 3.32 8.06
N LYS A 94 -21.91 3.81 7.61
CA LYS A 94 -21.70 4.26 6.23
C LYS A 94 -20.98 3.19 5.42
N THR A 95 -21.73 2.21 4.94
CA THR A 95 -21.17 1.04 4.24
C THR A 95 -20.42 1.40 2.96
N ASP A 96 -20.96 2.31 2.15
CA ASP A 96 -20.36 2.66 0.86
C ASP A 96 -18.99 3.31 1.02
N THR A 97 -18.83 4.19 2.03
CA THR A 97 -17.54 4.84 2.34
C THR A 97 -16.59 3.92 3.08
N ALA A 98 -17.11 2.97 3.87
CA ALA A 98 -16.31 1.90 4.46
C ALA A 98 -15.68 1.01 3.37
N ASP A 99 -16.44 0.65 2.33
CA ASP A 99 -15.93 -0.15 1.22
C ASP A 99 -14.83 0.60 0.44
N ILE A 100 -14.97 1.93 0.27
CA ILE A 100 -13.90 2.77 -0.30
C ILE A 100 -12.63 2.71 0.56
N ALA A 101 -12.74 2.90 1.88
CA ALA A 101 -11.59 2.81 2.80
C ALA A 101 -10.90 1.44 2.70
N LEU A 102 -11.69 0.38 2.61
CA LEU A 102 -11.23 -1.00 2.53
C LEU A 102 -10.50 -1.31 1.22
N GLU A 103 -11.00 -0.80 0.09
CA GLU A 103 -10.31 -0.91 -1.20
C GLU A 103 -8.96 -0.18 -1.18
N HIS A 104 -8.88 1.00 -0.58
CA HIS A 104 -7.60 1.69 -0.43
C HIS A 104 -6.64 0.98 0.54
N TYR A 105 -7.15 0.37 1.61
CA TYR A 105 -6.34 -0.50 2.47
C TYR A 105 -5.74 -1.65 1.65
N ARG A 106 -6.57 -2.33 0.85
CA ARG A 106 -6.12 -3.42 -0.03
C ARG A 106 -5.04 -2.95 -1.00
N LEU A 107 -5.20 -1.77 -1.59
CA LEU A 107 -4.21 -1.18 -2.49
C LEU A 107 -2.86 -0.98 -1.77
N LYS A 108 -2.87 -0.41 -0.55
CA LYS A 108 -1.64 -0.16 0.22
C LYS A 108 -0.92 -1.44 0.63
N ILE A 109 -1.66 -2.47 1.05
CA ILE A 109 -1.11 -3.79 1.37
C ILE A 109 -0.50 -4.48 0.14
N ASN A 110 -1.13 -4.35 -1.03
CA ASN A 110 -0.56 -4.89 -2.27
C ASN A 110 0.72 -4.15 -2.69
N GLN A 111 0.73 -2.82 -2.61
CA GLN A 111 1.94 -2.02 -2.87
C GLN A 111 3.07 -2.40 -1.89
N THR A 112 2.73 -2.65 -0.63
CA THR A 112 3.68 -3.16 0.37
C THR A 112 4.26 -4.51 -0.04
N ALA A 113 3.43 -5.41 -0.59
CA ALA A 113 3.87 -6.70 -1.10
C ALA A 113 4.86 -6.56 -2.26
N ASP A 114 4.65 -5.59 -3.15
CA ASP A 114 5.52 -5.35 -4.31
C ASP A 114 6.93 -4.89 -3.89
N ILE A 115 7.06 -4.19 -2.77
CA ILE A 115 8.38 -3.81 -2.20
C ILE A 115 9.19 -5.03 -1.75
N LEU A 116 8.51 -6.13 -1.36
CA LEU A 116 9.17 -7.33 -0.88
C LEU A 116 9.72 -8.21 -2.01
N GLU A 117 9.14 -8.08 -3.21
CA GLU A 117 9.56 -8.85 -4.38
C GLU A 117 11.04 -8.55 -4.71
N PRO A 118 11.85 -9.58 -5.00
CA PRO A 118 13.24 -9.37 -5.38
C PRO A 118 13.30 -8.59 -6.69
N VAL A 119 13.88 -7.39 -6.66
CA VAL A 119 14.16 -6.63 -7.88
C VAL A 119 15.26 -7.38 -8.64
N PRO A 120 15.01 -7.88 -9.87
CA PRO A 120 16.02 -8.57 -10.65
C PRO A 120 17.19 -7.62 -10.91
N VAL A 121 18.35 -7.99 -10.39
CA VAL A 121 19.58 -7.20 -10.44
C VAL A 121 20.22 -7.35 -11.82
N ASN A 122 19.58 -6.77 -12.85
CA ASN A 122 20.16 -6.66 -14.19
C ASN A 122 21.03 -5.39 -14.36
N GLY A 123 21.16 -4.58 -13.30
CA GLY A 123 21.99 -3.39 -13.28
C GLY A 123 22.98 -3.44 -12.11
N THR A 124 24.25 -3.17 -12.38
CA THR A 124 25.43 -3.26 -11.51
C THR A 124 25.46 -2.30 -10.31
N GLY A 125 24.31 -1.85 -9.82
CA GLY A 125 24.18 -0.99 -8.64
C GLY A 125 23.76 -1.76 -7.38
N PRO A 126 24.19 -1.33 -6.19
CA PRO A 126 23.64 -1.84 -4.94
C PRO A 126 22.15 -1.49 -4.88
N VAL A 127 21.28 -2.50 -4.88
CA VAL A 127 19.86 -2.28 -4.60
C VAL A 127 19.77 -1.83 -3.14
N PRO A 128 19.11 -0.70 -2.83
CA PRO A 128 18.90 -0.31 -1.43
C PRO A 128 18.13 -1.42 -0.72
N GLU A 129 18.84 -2.11 0.17
CA GLU A 129 18.31 -3.26 0.90
C GLU A 129 17.38 -2.78 2.03
N ILE A 130 16.27 -3.51 2.21
CA ILE A 130 15.39 -3.28 3.35
C ILE A 130 16.06 -3.92 4.56
N ASP A 131 16.26 -3.12 5.61
CA ASP A 131 16.82 -3.60 6.86
C ASP A 131 15.92 -4.65 7.55
N GLU A 132 16.54 -5.65 8.18
CA GLU A 132 15.79 -6.71 8.89
C GLU A 132 14.92 -6.12 10.02
N THR A 133 15.37 -5.06 10.68
CA THR A 133 14.62 -4.36 11.73
C THR A 133 13.35 -3.74 11.17
N GLY A 134 13.43 -3.04 10.03
CA GLY A 134 12.27 -2.53 9.31
C GLY A 134 11.29 -3.61 8.88
N LEU A 135 11.78 -4.76 8.39
CA LEU A 135 10.93 -5.91 8.04
C LEU A 135 10.21 -6.53 9.25
N LEU A 136 10.92 -6.67 10.38
CA LEU A 136 10.33 -7.19 11.61
C LEU A 136 9.24 -6.27 12.16
N HIS A 137 9.52 -4.96 12.21
CA HIS A 137 8.54 -3.97 12.64
C HIS A 137 7.32 -3.93 11.70
N ALA A 138 7.56 -3.96 10.39
CA ALA A 138 6.50 -4.03 9.38
C ALA A 138 5.59 -5.23 9.60
N ARG A 139 6.16 -6.42 9.82
CA ARG A 139 5.40 -7.63 10.10
C ARG A 139 4.54 -7.51 11.37
N GLU A 140 5.10 -6.94 12.44
CA GLU A 140 4.35 -6.70 13.69
C GLU A 140 3.11 -5.83 13.43
N MET A 141 3.25 -4.77 12.62
CA MET A 141 2.14 -3.91 12.24
C MET A 141 1.08 -4.65 11.40
N ILE A 142 1.48 -5.51 10.46
CA ILE A 142 0.54 -6.36 9.72
C ILE A 142 -0.22 -7.31 10.64
N ALA A 143 0.42 -7.88 11.66
CA ALA A 143 -0.27 -8.71 12.64
C ALA A 143 -1.32 -7.90 13.45
N LYS A 144 -1.04 -6.62 13.74
CA LYS A 144 -2.04 -5.70 14.32
C LYS A 144 -3.21 -5.45 13.36
N HIS A 145 -2.95 -5.29 12.06
CA HIS A 145 -4.00 -5.17 11.03
C HIS A 145 -4.92 -6.39 11.02
N GLN A 146 -4.34 -7.60 11.05
CA GLN A 146 -5.10 -8.85 11.09
C GLN A 146 -6.03 -8.91 12.30
N ARG A 147 -5.55 -8.50 13.49
CA ARG A 147 -6.39 -8.44 14.70
C ARG A 147 -7.58 -7.49 14.52
N VAL A 148 -7.32 -6.27 14.06
CA VAL A 148 -8.38 -5.27 13.82
C VAL A 148 -9.39 -5.77 12.78
N LEU A 149 -8.93 -6.37 11.69
CA LEU A 149 -9.80 -6.94 10.67
C LEU A 149 -10.62 -8.12 11.22
N GLY A 150 -10.03 -8.97 12.06
CA GLY A 150 -10.73 -10.05 12.75
C GLY A 150 -11.88 -9.54 13.63
N ASP A 151 -11.63 -8.50 14.43
CA ASP A 151 -12.66 -7.88 15.27
C ASP A 151 -13.77 -7.24 14.42
N LEU A 152 -13.42 -6.63 13.29
CA LEU A 152 -14.38 -6.07 12.35
C LEU A 152 -15.23 -7.15 11.67
N ILE A 153 -14.66 -8.30 11.30
CA ILE A 153 -15.39 -9.44 10.73
C ILE A 153 -16.41 -9.97 11.74
N GLN A 154 -16.03 -10.10 13.02
CA GLN A 154 -16.94 -10.57 14.07
C GLN A 154 -18.13 -9.63 14.27
N SER A 155 -17.89 -8.31 14.21
CA SER A 155 -18.95 -7.31 14.36
C SER A 155 -19.77 -7.07 13.08
N HIS A 156 -19.23 -7.42 11.91
CA HIS A 156 -19.85 -7.21 10.59
C HIS A 156 -19.79 -8.48 9.71
N PRO A 157 -20.46 -9.58 10.10
CA PRO A 157 -20.26 -10.92 9.53
C PRO A 157 -20.65 -11.09 8.05
N ASN A 158 -21.36 -10.13 7.46
CA ASN A 158 -21.78 -10.18 6.06
C ASN A 158 -20.90 -9.34 5.11
N ASN A 159 -19.82 -8.72 5.62
CA ASN A 159 -18.93 -7.93 4.79
C ASN A 159 -17.80 -8.81 4.21
N THR A 160 -18.02 -9.32 2.99
CA THR A 160 -17.04 -10.14 2.26
C THR A 160 -15.73 -9.40 1.92
N GLY A 161 -15.75 -8.07 1.91
CA GLY A 161 -14.56 -7.24 1.73
C GLY A 161 -13.59 -7.41 2.91
N LEU A 162 -14.11 -7.45 4.14
CA LEU A 162 -13.29 -7.59 5.35
C LEU A 162 -12.54 -8.92 5.37
N GLU A 163 -13.23 -10.02 5.03
CA GLU A 163 -12.62 -11.35 4.91
C GLU A 163 -11.50 -11.36 3.86
N ARG A 164 -11.72 -10.72 2.71
CA ARG A 164 -10.72 -10.60 1.66
C ARG A 164 -9.51 -9.81 2.12
N ALA A 165 -9.72 -8.68 2.80
CA ALA A 165 -8.66 -7.85 3.36
C ALA A 165 -7.85 -8.60 4.42
N TYR A 166 -8.52 -9.35 5.30
CA TYR A 166 -7.88 -10.22 6.30
C TYR A 166 -6.99 -11.27 5.61
N ASN A 167 -7.53 -12.02 4.65
CA ASN A 167 -6.77 -13.02 3.91
C ASN A 167 -5.56 -12.43 3.16
N ASN A 168 -5.68 -11.23 2.60
CA ASN A 168 -4.56 -10.54 1.97
C ASN A 168 -3.47 -10.17 2.99
N SER A 169 -3.85 -9.69 4.18
CA SER A 169 -2.90 -9.38 5.25
C SER A 169 -2.17 -10.61 5.78
N VAL A 170 -2.83 -11.77 5.85
CA VAL A 170 -2.19 -13.06 6.19
C VAL A 170 -1.16 -13.47 5.13
N ARG A 171 -1.50 -13.35 3.84
CA ARG A 171 -0.56 -13.63 2.74
C ARG A 171 0.64 -12.69 2.78
N LEU A 172 0.42 -11.40 3.06
CA LEU A 172 1.50 -10.43 3.18
C LEU A 172 2.44 -10.77 4.35
N GLU A 173 1.91 -11.17 5.51
CA GLU A 173 2.74 -11.59 6.64
C GLU A 173 3.63 -12.78 6.28
N GLN A 174 3.11 -13.77 5.55
CA GLN A 174 3.90 -14.90 5.05
C GLN A 174 5.03 -14.43 4.11
N LYS A 175 4.79 -13.43 3.27
CA LYS A 175 5.85 -12.84 2.43
C LYS A 175 6.95 -12.18 3.29
N PHE A 176 6.58 -11.48 4.36
CA PHE A 176 7.56 -10.92 5.31
C PHE A 176 8.40 -12.01 5.97
N GLU A 177 7.77 -13.08 6.47
CA GLU A 177 8.48 -14.22 7.08
C GLU A 177 9.49 -14.81 6.09
N ASN A 178 9.06 -15.12 4.86
CA ASN A 178 9.93 -15.66 3.83
C ASN A 178 11.11 -14.72 3.53
N LYS A 179 10.86 -13.40 3.43
CA LYS A 179 11.91 -12.40 3.18
C LYS A 179 12.94 -12.37 4.31
N ILE A 180 12.49 -12.35 5.56
CA ILE A 180 13.35 -12.34 6.75
C ILE A 180 14.21 -13.60 6.80
N GLN A 181 13.62 -14.79 6.56
CA GLN A 181 14.36 -16.05 6.54
C GLN A 181 15.41 -16.10 5.42
N ASN A 182 15.09 -15.55 4.25
CA ASN A 182 16.04 -15.46 3.14
C ASN A 182 17.25 -14.58 3.51
N ILE A 183 17.01 -13.41 4.10
CA ILE A 183 18.09 -12.50 4.55
C ILE A 183 18.98 -13.20 5.58
N ARG A 184 18.40 -13.87 6.59
CA ARG A 184 19.15 -14.61 7.60
C ARG A 184 20.00 -15.73 6.99
N THR A 185 19.44 -16.47 6.04
CA THR A 185 20.16 -17.56 5.35
C THR A 185 21.36 -17.02 4.58
N VAL A 186 21.20 -15.93 3.82
CA VAL A 186 22.29 -15.29 3.08
C VAL A 186 23.38 -14.78 4.04
N GLN A 187 23.00 -14.16 5.16
CA GLN A 187 23.96 -13.70 6.17
C GLN A 187 24.73 -14.86 6.83
N GLN A 188 24.06 -15.98 7.14
CA GLN A 188 24.71 -17.17 7.69
C GLN A 188 25.71 -17.77 6.71
N GLN A 189 25.35 -17.88 5.42
CA GLN A 189 26.27 -18.35 4.37
C GLN A 189 27.48 -17.42 4.22
N ALA A 190 27.27 -16.11 4.23
CA ALA A 190 28.37 -15.14 4.16
C ALA A 190 29.35 -15.29 5.34
N ARG A 191 28.83 -15.53 6.55
CA ARG A 191 29.66 -15.79 7.75
C ARG A 191 30.46 -17.09 7.65
N GLN A 192 29.84 -18.16 7.15
CA GLN A 192 30.52 -19.44 6.92
C GLN A 192 31.64 -19.31 5.89
N ASN A 193 31.39 -18.58 4.79
CA ASN A 193 32.41 -18.32 3.76
C ASN A 193 33.59 -17.48 4.26
N LEU A 194 33.36 -16.54 5.19
CA LEU A 194 34.45 -15.78 5.83
C LEU A 194 35.32 -16.66 6.74
N SER A 195 34.71 -17.60 7.47
CA SER A 195 35.43 -18.52 8.37
C SER A 195 36.28 -19.56 7.62
N LEU A 196 36.00 -19.80 6.34
CA LEU A 196 36.71 -20.76 5.48
C LEU A 196 37.89 -20.16 4.71
N ARG A 197 38.34 -18.95 5.08
CA ARG A 197 39.66 -18.42 4.69
C ARG A 197 40.67 -18.54 5.86
N PRO A 198 41.07 -19.75 6.29
CA PRO A 198 42.28 -19.89 7.09
C PRO A 198 43.48 -19.62 6.18
N ASP A 199 44.42 -18.82 6.66
CA ASP A 199 45.84 -18.91 6.27
C ASP A 199 46.28 -18.33 4.91
N LEU A 200 45.93 -17.09 4.61
CA LEU A 200 46.75 -16.22 3.73
C LEU A 200 47.44 -15.08 4.51
N GLN A 201 47.62 -15.25 5.83
CA GLN A 201 48.19 -14.21 6.69
C GLN A 201 49.60 -14.51 7.25
N ASP A 202 50.21 -15.63 6.89
CA ASP A 202 51.60 -15.97 7.27
C ASP A 202 52.51 -16.11 6.05
N ASN A 203 52.79 -15.01 5.32
CA ASN A 203 54.06 -14.89 4.57
C ASN A 203 54.39 -13.46 4.09
N GLN A 204 54.09 -12.44 4.90
CA GLN A 204 54.86 -11.20 4.84
C GLN A 204 55.77 -11.14 6.06
N THR A 205 56.89 -11.85 5.95
CA THR A 205 58.09 -11.50 6.70
C THR A 205 58.29 -9.99 6.56
N PRO A 206 58.50 -9.26 7.66
CA PRO A 206 58.99 -7.89 7.59
C PRO A 206 60.30 -7.94 6.80
N GLN A 207 60.30 -7.48 5.55
CA GLN A 207 61.56 -7.10 4.92
C GLN A 207 62.08 -5.95 5.76
N THR A 208 63.04 -6.28 6.63
CA THR A 208 63.95 -5.35 7.28
C THR A 208 64.35 -4.30 6.23
N PRO A 209 64.03 -3.01 6.43
CA PRO A 209 64.65 -1.95 5.67
C PRO A 209 66.17 -2.11 5.85
N GLY A 210 66.88 -2.33 4.75
CA GLY A 210 68.34 -2.25 4.76
C GLY A 210 68.78 -0.91 5.34
N PRO A 211 69.99 -0.83 5.91
CA PRO A 211 70.51 0.37 6.55
C PRO A 211 70.37 1.56 5.60
N ALA A 212 69.66 2.58 6.08
CA ALA A 212 69.48 3.85 5.42
C ALA A 212 70.84 4.52 5.20
N ASP A 213 71.08 4.94 3.97
CA ASP A 213 72.05 5.99 3.66
C ASP A 213 71.68 7.26 4.43
N GLU A 214 72.57 7.64 5.35
CA GLU A 214 72.46 8.75 6.29
C GLU A 214 72.72 10.12 5.63
N ASN A 215 72.12 10.41 4.46
CA ASN A 215 72.42 11.67 3.73
C ASN A 215 71.23 12.28 2.96
N ALA A 216 69.99 12.12 3.42
CA ALA A 216 68.84 12.81 2.82
C ALA A 216 67.89 13.40 3.87
N LEU A 217 68.43 14.17 4.82
CA LEU A 217 67.67 15.14 5.62
C LEU A 217 68.07 16.56 5.21
N LYS A 218 67.30 17.16 4.30
CA LYS A 218 66.98 18.58 4.24
C LYS A 218 65.87 18.76 3.21
N ASP A 219 64.88 19.57 3.56
CA ASP A 219 63.74 20.00 2.74
C ASP A 219 62.53 19.06 2.65
N ARG A 220 61.68 19.10 3.70
CA ARG A 220 60.34 19.71 3.60
C ARG A 220 59.62 19.74 4.94
N ASN A 221 59.89 20.82 5.66
CA ASN A 221 58.95 21.41 6.60
C ASN A 221 57.97 22.30 5.82
N LYS A 222 56.67 22.18 6.12
CA LYS A 222 55.54 23.12 5.94
C LYS A 222 54.35 22.53 5.19
N PHE A 223 53.45 21.87 5.92
CA PHE A 223 52.05 22.25 5.86
C PHE A 223 51.34 21.90 7.18
N THR A 224 51.35 22.87 8.09
CA THR A 224 50.52 22.93 9.29
C THR A 224 49.17 23.52 8.93
N GLY A 225 48.07 22.87 9.35
CA GLY A 225 46.76 23.49 9.53
C GLY A 225 45.63 22.86 8.73
N ASN A 226 44.80 22.02 9.38
CA ASN A 226 43.52 22.51 9.91
C ASN A 226 42.79 21.44 10.71
N THR A 227 42.58 21.75 11.98
CA THR A 227 41.51 21.23 12.81
C THR A 227 40.24 21.98 12.44
N THR A 228 39.19 21.28 11.99
CA THR A 228 37.82 21.82 11.98
C THR A 228 36.84 20.75 12.44
N GLN A 229 36.34 20.95 13.67
CA GLN A 229 35.03 20.48 14.11
C GLN A 229 33.94 21.07 13.19
N ASN A 230 33.03 20.22 12.69
CA ASN A 230 31.67 20.56 12.26
C ASN A 230 30.88 19.26 12.50
N LYS A 231 29.99 19.10 13.48
CA LYS A 231 28.86 19.92 13.93
C LYS A 231 27.91 20.26 12.78
N ASP A 232 26.85 19.46 12.70
CA ASP A 232 25.50 19.80 12.26
C ASP A 232 25.36 20.93 11.24
N ARG A 233 25.22 20.57 9.96
CA ARG A 233 24.38 21.32 9.02
C ARG A 233 23.97 20.48 7.81
N ASN A 234 22.66 20.29 7.71
CA ASN A 234 21.93 20.01 6.49
C ASN A 234 22.30 21.04 5.41
N GLU A 235 22.84 20.58 4.28
CA GLU A 235 22.71 21.28 3.02
C GLU A 235 22.19 20.31 1.96
N LEU A 236 20.95 20.57 1.55
CA LEU A 236 20.28 20.00 0.39
C LEU A 236 21.03 20.42 -0.88
N GLY A 237 21.98 19.60 -1.30
CA GLY A 237 22.53 19.64 -2.66
C GLY A 237 21.63 18.87 -3.63
N ILE A 238 20.52 19.46 -4.05
CA ILE A 238 19.72 18.94 -5.17
C ILE A 238 20.45 19.33 -6.47
N ASN A 239 21.28 18.41 -6.97
CA ASN A 239 21.78 18.45 -8.34
C ASN A 239 20.94 17.46 -9.17
N GLN A 240 19.77 17.90 -9.62
CA GLN A 240 18.94 17.12 -10.53
C GLN A 240 19.18 17.58 -11.97
N SER A 241 19.89 16.74 -12.72
CA SER A 241 19.92 16.76 -14.17
C SER A 241 18.59 16.24 -14.71
N PRO A 242 17.89 16.95 -15.62
CA PRO A 242 16.66 16.45 -16.22
C PRO A 242 16.99 15.47 -17.34
N GLY A 243 16.60 14.21 -17.18
CA GLY A 243 16.75 13.17 -18.21
C GLY A 243 15.69 12.09 -18.10
N ASP A 244 14.82 12.04 -19.09
CA ASP A 244 14.04 10.88 -19.55
C ASP A 244 12.88 10.35 -18.69
N LEU A 245 11.79 11.14 -18.67
CA LEU A 245 10.44 10.62 -18.48
C LEU A 245 10.02 9.80 -19.72
N ASN A 246 10.28 8.50 -19.69
CA ASN A 246 9.76 7.58 -20.70
C ASN A 246 8.31 7.17 -20.36
N ARG A 247 7.40 7.87 -21.02
CA ARG A 247 5.95 7.69 -21.06
C ARG A 247 5.60 6.37 -21.77
N ARG A 248 5.14 5.36 -21.04
CA ARG A 248 4.35 4.25 -21.62
C ARG A 248 2.90 4.38 -21.16
N GLN A 249 2.17 5.25 -21.85
CA GLN A 249 0.75 5.04 -22.12
C GLN A 249 0.71 4.04 -23.27
N ALA A 250 0.24 2.82 -23.01
CA ALA A 250 -0.14 1.90 -24.07
C ALA A 250 -1.64 1.69 -23.97
N ASP A 251 -2.30 2.26 -24.98
CA ASP A 251 -3.68 2.02 -25.35
C ASP A 251 -3.94 0.52 -25.52
N SER A 252 -5.12 0.06 -25.12
CA SER A 252 -5.63 -1.26 -25.52
C SER A 252 -7.10 -1.14 -25.82
N ALA A 253 -7.39 -0.79 -27.07
CA ALA A 253 -8.68 -0.95 -27.71
C ALA A 253 -8.48 -1.62 -29.07
N THR A 254 -9.27 -2.69 -29.29
CA THR A 254 -9.64 -3.34 -30.56
C THR A 254 -8.62 -4.22 -31.31
N GLY A 255 -9.05 -5.44 -31.65
CA GLY A 255 -8.44 -6.25 -32.72
C GLY A 255 -8.60 -7.76 -32.52
N ARG A 256 -9.48 -8.38 -33.31
CA ARG A 256 -9.94 -9.79 -33.30
C ARG A 256 -9.02 -10.74 -34.09
N GLU A 257 -9.23 -12.06 -33.83
CA GLU A 257 -9.06 -13.23 -34.72
C GLU A 257 -7.60 -13.73 -34.98
N GLN A 258 -7.21 -15.02 -34.89
CA GLN A 258 -7.88 -16.29 -35.21
C GLN A 258 -7.30 -17.52 -34.45
N GLN A 259 -8.18 -18.53 -34.30
CA GLN A 259 -7.97 -19.98 -34.40
C GLN A 259 -7.20 -20.78 -33.32
N GLY A 260 -7.94 -21.73 -32.72
CA GLY A 260 -7.42 -22.87 -31.98
C GLY A 260 -8.56 -23.72 -31.41
N GLN A 261 -9.02 -24.70 -32.20
CA GLN A 261 -10.10 -25.62 -31.89
C GLN A 261 -9.75 -26.56 -30.71
N ASN A 262 -10.66 -26.75 -29.76
CA ASN A 262 -11.02 -28.08 -29.27
C ASN A 262 -12.33 -28.03 -28.49
N GLY A 263 -13.29 -28.86 -28.91
CA GLY A 263 -14.66 -28.83 -28.44
C GLY A 263 -14.89 -29.58 -27.14
N GLN A 264 -16.00 -29.24 -26.48
CA GLN A 264 -16.92 -30.21 -25.91
C GLN A 264 -18.31 -29.57 -25.84
N GLN A 265 -19.26 -30.31 -26.42
CA GLN A 265 -20.67 -29.97 -26.57
C GLN A 265 -21.38 -29.84 -25.22
N THR A 266 -22.18 -28.80 -25.06
CA THR A 266 -23.42 -28.89 -24.26
C THR A 266 -24.59 -28.33 -25.05
N ASN A 267 -25.56 -29.20 -25.28
CA ASN A 267 -26.90 -28.93 -25.80
C ASN A 267 -27.60 -27.83 -25.01
N THR A 268 -28.08 -26.79 -25.69
CA THR A 268 -29.25 -26.01 -25.25
C THR A 268 -30.09 -25.69 -26.47
N GLY A 269 -31.34 -26.14 -26.41
CA GLY A 269 -32.31 -26.07 -27.49
C GLY A 269 -32.85 -24.66 -27.75
N ASN A 270 -33.28 -24.51 -28.99
CA ASN A 270 -33.98 -23.39 -29.61
C ASN A 270 -35.19 -22.88 -28.81
N HIS A 271 -35.38 -21.56 -28.81
CA HIS A 271 -36.66 -20.97 -29.19
C HIS A 271 -36.42 -19.70 -30.03
N LYS A 272 -37.10 -19.66 -31.18
CA LYS A 272 -37.20 -18.56 -32.14
C LYS A 272 -38.29 -17.57 -31.69
N ASP A 273 -38.25 -16.40 -32.33
CA ASP A 273 -39.31 -15.41 -32.61
C ASP A 273 -38.97 -14.04 -32.00
N ALA A 274 -39.19 -12.88 -32.62
CA ALA A 274 -39.33 -12.43 -33.99
C ALA A 274 -39.23 -10.89 -33.92
N ALA A 275 -38.81 -10.27 -35.03
CA ALA A 275 -38.98 -8.89 -35.52
C ALA A 275 -39.63 -7.78 -34.64
N GLY A 276 -39.09 -6.56 -34.74
CA GLY A 276 -39.90 -5.33 -34.59
C GLY A 276 -39.17 -4.04 -34.19
N ASP A 277 -38.74 -3.27 -35.20
CA ASP A 277 -38.75 -1.80 -35.34
C ASP A 277 -38.61 -0.84 -34.13
N ASN A 278 -37.50 -0.09 -34.16
CA ASN A 278 -37.43 1.37 -34.37
C ASN A 278 -38.48 2.26 -33.68
N GLN A 279 -38.07 3.10 -32.71
CA GLN A 279 -38.17 4.57 -32.79
C GLN A 279 -37.29 5.26 -31.73
N GLN A 280 -36.61 6.29 -32.22
CA GLN A 280 -35.80 7.29 -31.54
C GLN A 280 -36.69 8.50 -31.25
N ILE A 281 -36.81 8.94 -29.98
CA ILE A 281 -37.38 10.25 -29.62
C ILE A 281 -36.52 10.89 -28.51
N THR A 282 -36.16 12.14 -28.77
CA THR A 282 -35.40 13.12 -27.98
C THR A 282 -35.99 13.47 -26.60
N PRO A 283 -35.17 13.97 -25.65
CA PRO A 283 -35.64 14.50 -24.37
C PRO A 283 -36.03 15.98 -24.51
N ASP A 284 -37.24 16.34 -24.05
CA ASP A 284 -37.60 17.74 -23.80
C ASP A 284 -38.20 17.89 -22.40
N GLN A 285 -38.05 19.11 -21.90
CA GLN A 285 -37.94 19.52 -20.52
C GLN A 285 -39.27 19.64 -19.75
N THR A 286 -39.10 19.88 -18.45
CA THR A 286 -40.03 20.48 -17.49
C THR A 286 -41.17 19.59 -16.97
N GLN A 287 -41.23 19.33 -15.67
CA GLN A 287 -41.79 20.25 -14.70
C GLN A 287 -41.59 19.78 -13.26
N ASN A 288 -41.41 20.81 -12.44
CA ASN A 288 -41.31 20.86 -11.01
C ASN A 288 -42.68 20.53 -10.38
N THR A 289 -42.78 19.51 -9.53
CA THR A 289 -43.83 19.45 -8.51
C THR A 289 -43.25 19.03 -7.17
N ARG A 290 -43.33 20.00 -6.26
CA ARG A 290 -43.16 19.93 -4.81
C ARG A 290 -44.48 19.43 -4.20
N THR A 291 -44.41 18.92 -2.97
CA THR A 291 -45.48 18.34 -2.10
C THR A 291 -45.65 16.83 -2.27
N ASN A 292 -45.87 16.01 -1.24
CA ASN A 292 -46.24 16.27 0.14
C ASN A 292 -45.83 15.07 1.03
N ASN A 293 -45.59 15.35 2.31
CA ASN A 293 -45.62 14.37 3.39
C ASN A 293 -46.89 13.50 3.28
N ASN A 294 -46.76 12.18 3.43
CA ASN A 294 -47.60 11.40 4.34
C ASN A 294 -47.10 9.96 4.47
N ASN A 295 -46.68 9.66 5.69
CA ASN A 295 -46.44 8.35 6.27
C ASN A 295 -47.75 7.52 6.29
N PRO A 296 -47.74 6.25 5.85
CA PRO A 296 -48.61 5.24 6.44
C PRO A 296 -47.81 4.12 7.09
N LYS A 297 -48.30 3.76 8.28
CA LYS A 297 -47.93 2.65 9.17
C LYS A 297 -47.73 1.29 8.47
N PRO A 298 -47.00 0.37 9.12
CA PRO A 298 -46.61 -0.92 8.55
C PRO A 298 -47.79 -1.90 8.46
N VAL A 299 -47.83 -2.64 7.35
CA VAL A 299 -48.74 -3.78 7.14
C VAL A 299 -48.09 -5.02 7.77
N GLU A 300 -48.69 -5.51 8.85
CA GLU A 300 -48.46 -6.86 9.37
C GLU A 300 -48.93 -7.88 8.32
N THR A 301 -48.00 -8.70 7.81
CA THR A 301 -48.35 -9.85 6.98
C THR A 301 -48.29 -11.11 7.84
N ILE A 302 -49.47 -11.61 8.19
CA ILE A 302 -49.70 -12.92 8.81
C ILE A 302 -49.33 -13.99 7.78
N ASN A 303 -48.22 -14.70 7.98
CA ASN A 303 -47.88 -15.88 7.19
C ASN A 303 -48.30 -17.15 7.96
N LYS A 304 -49.51 -17.64 7.69
CA LYS A 304 -49.90 -19.01 7.99
C LYS A 304 -49.65 -19.83 6.73
N ASN A 305 -48.65 -20.71 6.76
CA ASN A 305 -48.70 -21.87 5.88
C ASN A 305 -48.15 -23.10 6.61
N ALA A 306 -49.09 -23.93 7.06
CA ALA A 306 -48.85 -25.30 7.42
C ALA A 306 -48.72 -26.11 6.13
N ASN A 307 -47.60 -26.79 5.94
CA ASN A 307 -47.61 -27.97 5.09
C ASN A 307 -46.69 -29.03 5.72
N GLY A 308 -47.33 -30.05 6.27
CA GLY A 308 -46.66 -31.25 6.72
C GLY A 308 -46.26 -32.08 5.50
N ASN A 309 -45.07 -32.67 5.56
CA ASN A 309 -44.86 -33.93 4.88
C ASN A 309 -43.93 -34.79 5.74
N GLY A 310 -44.50 -35.83 6.32
CA GLY A 310 -43.76 -36.85 7.03
C GLY A 310 -42.95 -37.68 6.05
N ASN A 311 -41.76 -38.09 6.47
CA ASN A 311 -41.17 -39.29 5.92
C ASN A 311 -40.43 -40.02 7.04
N GLY A 312 -41.08 -41.06 7.55
CA GLY A 312 -40.48 -42.01 8.48
C GLY A 312 -39.51 -42.91 7.72
N ASN A 313 -38.35 -43.16 8.31
CA ASN A 313 -37.53 -44.30 7.90
C ASN A 313 -37.05 -45.03 9.15
N THR A 314 -37.77 -46.10 9.47
CA THR A 314 -37.43 -47.11 10.47
C THR A 314 -36.27 -47.96 9.96
N ARG A 315 -35.19 -48.04 10.74
CA ARG A 315 -34.05 -48.94 10.49
C ARG A 315 -34.23 -50.21 11.35
N PRO A 316 -34.16 -51.42 10.77
CA PRO A 316 -34.34 -52.65 11.53
C PRO A 316 -33.07 -53.04 12.30
N ALA A 317 -33.29 -53.65 13.47
CA ALA A 317 -32.31 -54.34 14.28
C ALA A 317 -32.21 -55.83 13.88
N GLY A 318 -31.01 -56.39 13.99
CA GLY A 318 -30.68 -57.81 13.82
C GLY A 318 -29.25 -57.91 13.26
N ARG A 319 -28.28 -58.61 13.85
CA ARG A 319 -28.23 -59.63 14.91
C ARG A 319 -26.99 -59.39 15.76
#